data_AF-A0AAU9G8M0-F1
#
_entry.id   AF-A0AAU9G8M0-F1
#
_cell.length_a   1.000
_cell.length_b   1.000
_cell.length_c   1.000
_cell.angle_alpha   90.00
_cell.angle_beta   90.00
_cell.angle_gamma   90.00
#
_symmetry.space_group_name_H-M   'P 1'
#
loop_
_entity.id
_entity.type
_entity.pdbx_description
1 polymer ?
#
loop_
_entity_poly.entity_id
_entity_poly.type
_entity_poly.pdbx_seq_one_letter_code
_entity_poly.pdbx_strand_id
1 'polypeptide(L)'
;MDESVGAEKQTRRLLFKTYKVTILMLIIGQIQVSIFMEIKPVKKFLEEHYYVSLVQFFISFISIQLYVFFYHIIVHKPVWKRVLAGVWTFEVNTISIMKPAKTAPYISFIVSFVLTFAIMAISLCYGNLAVNHRRGLFISRHNVIRWSERLFVLTSFGIIVCSEMKRVTIEFPTLLIYTMLSNIFVVVFAASMRKRNFYHFEPPGDHILIGQLYYLNFYALYMGYVWTTASGLQLIGWNISIGDFFK
;
A
#
# COMPACT_ATOMS: atom_id res chain seq x y z
N MET A 1 -26.80 7.56 -27.56
CA MET A 1 -25.92 6.37 -27.54
C MET A 1 -24.42 6.74 -27.54
N ASP A 2 -24.07 8.01 -27.81
CA ASP A 2 -22.67 8.48 -27.84
C ASP A 2 -22.06 8.87 -26.49
N GLU A 3 -22.86 9.40 -25.55
CA GLU A 3 -22.35 9.78 -24.21
C GLU A 3 -21.82 8.58 -23.41
N SER A 4 -22.38 7.39 -23.66
CA SER A 4 -21.95 6.17 -22.99
C SER A 4 -20.57 5.68 -23.41
N VAL A 5 -20.24 5.84 -24.68
CA VAL A 5 -18.95 5.42 -25.25
C VAL A 5 -17.86 6.42 -24.85
N GLY A 6 -18.21 7.71 -24.75
CA GLY A 6 -17.32 8.77 -24.25
C GLY A 6 -16.92 8.55 -22.79
N ALA A 7 -17.89 8.29 -21.91
CA ALA A 7 -17.65 8.06 -20.48
C ALA A 7 -16.79 6.82 -20.20
N GLU A 8 -16.96 5.74 -20.97
CA GLU A 8 -16.15 4.52 -20.85
C GLU A 8 -14.69 4.73 -21.29
N LYS A 9 -14.47 5.42 -22.42
CA LYS A 9 -13.12 5.78 -22.88
C LYS A 9 -12.40 6.68 -21.86
N GLN A 10 -13.12 7.63 -21.27
CA GLN A 10 -12.55 8.55 -20.28
C GLN A 10 -12.21 7.84 -18.96
N THR A 11 -13.08 6.94 -18.49
CA THR A 11 -12.82 6.09 -17.32
C THR A 11 -11.59 5.21 -17.53
N ARG A 12 -11.45 4.59 -18.70
CA ARG A 12 -10.29 3.74 -19.03
C ARG A 12 -8.98 4.54 -19.05
N ARG A 13 -9.02 5.78 -19.55
CA ARG A 13 -7.86 6.69 -19.56
C ARG A 13 -7.45 7.12 -18.14
N LEU A 14 -8.41 7.44 -17.28
CA LEU A 14 -8.16 7.78 -15.87
C LEU A 14 -7.59 6.57 -15.12
N LEU A 15 -8.17 5.40 -15.32
CA LEU A 15 -7.68 4.15 -14.72
C LEU A 15 -6.23 3.85 -15.10
N PHE A 16 -5.86 4.02 -16.38
CA PHE A 16 -4.47 3.84 -16.81
C PHE A 16 -3.52 4.83 -16.11
N LYS A 17 -3.94 6.09 -15.94
CA LYS A 17 -3.17 7.09 -15.17
C LYS A 17 -3.03 6.69 -13.70
N THR A 18 -4.12 6.21 -13.07
CA THR A 18 -4.12 5.73 -11.67
C THR A 18 -3.12 4.59 -11.48
N TYR A 19 -3.13 3.57 -12.35
CA TYR A 19 -2.17 2.46 -12.28
C TYR A 19 -0.73 2.92 -12.52
N LYS A 20 -0.50 3.83 -13.47
CA LYS A 20 0.84 4.39 -13.72
C LYS A 20 1.39 5.09 -12.47
N VAL A 21 0.58 5.92 -11.81
CA VAL A 21 0.97 6.60 -10.56
C VAL A 21 1.24 5.58 -9.46
N THR A 22 0.35 4.59 -9.30
CA THR A 22 0.47 3.54 -8.28
C THR A 22 1.77 2.75 -8.45
N ILE A 23 2.06 2.27 -9.66
CA ILE A 23 3.26 1.46 -9.94
C ILE A 23 4.53 2.27 -9.73
N LEU A 24 4.56 3.53 -10.17
CA LEU A 24 5.72 4.40 -9.98
C LEU A 24 6.00 4.62 -8.49
N MET A 25 4.97 4.96 -7.71
CA MET A 25 5.08 5.13 -6.26
C MET A 25 5.49 3.82 -5.56
N LEU A 26 4.98 2.67 -6.03
CA LEU A 26 5.32 1.36 -5.49
C LEU A 26 6.80 1.03 -5.67
N ILE A 27 7.33 1.23 -6.88
CA ILE A 27 8.75 1.00 -7.18
C ILE A 27 9.63 1.92 -6.33
N ILE A 28 9.29 3.22 -6.26
CA ILE A 28 10.05 4.19 -5.44
C ILE A 28 10.02 3.76 -3.96
N GLY A 29 8.85 3.43 -3.43
CA GLY A 29 8.70 2.99 -2.04
C GLY A 29 9.47 1.71 -1.73
N GLN A 30 9.48 0.73 -2.63
CA GLN A 30 10.24 -0.52 -2.47
C GLN A 30 11.76 -0.31 -2.52
N ILE A 31 12.24 0.60 -3.39
CA ILE A 31 13.64 1.01 -3.44
C ILE A 31 14.02 1.73 -2.14
N GLN A 32 13.20 2.68 -1.69
CA GLN A 32 13.41 3.39 -0.43
C GLN A 32 13.55 2.42 0.76
N VAL A 33 12.66 1.43 0.88
CA VAL A 33 12.74 0.40 1.94
C VAL A 33 14.06 -0.34 1.90
N SER A 34 14.46 -0.81 0.71
CA SER A 34 15.70 -1.57 0.54
C SER A 34 16.92 -0.75 0.99
N ILE A 35 16.99 0.53 0.61
CA ILE A 35 18.10 1.42 0.98
C ILE A 35 18.10 1.72 2.48
N PHE A 36 16.95 2.11 3.05
CA PHE A 36 16.86 2.44 4.47
C PHE A 36 17.13 1.22 5.37
N MET A 37 16.81 0.02 4.90
CA MET A 37 17.15 -1.23 5.56
C MET A 37 18.64 -1.55 5.54
N GLU A 38 19.51 -0.79 4.88
CA GLU A 38 20.96 -0.95 4.97
C GLU A 38 21.61 0.00 5.99
N ILE A 39 20.90 1.07 6.38
CA ILE A 39 21.42 2.12 7.26
C ILE A 39 21.40 1.68 8.73
N LYS A 40 22.46 0.97 9.16
CA LYS A 40 22.67 0.47 10.53
C LYS A 40 22.42 1.50 11.67
N PRO A 41 22.87 2.78 11.59
CA PRO A 41 22.67 3.72 12.69
C PRO A 41 21.20 4.09 12.92
N VAL A 42 20.40 4.14 11.85
CA VAL A 42 18.95 4.41 11.94
C VAL A 42 18.23 3.26 12.64
N LYS A 43 18.65 2.01 12.38
CA LYS A 43 18.08 0.83 13.04
C LYS A 43 18.33 0.85 14.54
N LYS A 44 19.59 1.05 14.94
CA LYS A 44 19.98 1.05 16.35
C LYS A 44 19.26 2.17 17.13
N PHE A 45 19.11 3.33 16.51
CA PHE A 45 18.35 4.44 17.09
C PHE A 45 16.86 4.12 17.28
N LEU A 46 16.24 3.43 16.31
CA LEU A 46 14.81 3.08 16.35
C LEU A 46 14.51 1.88 17.26
N GLU A 47 15.46 0.95 17.42
CA GLU A 47 15.40 -0.10 18.44
C GLU A 47 15.43 0.51 19.85
N GLU A 48 16.25 1.55 20.07
CA GLU A 48 16.36 2.24 21.36
C GLU A 48 15.18 3.20 21.63
N HIS A 49 14.59 3.81 20.59
CA HIS A 49 13.53 4.85 20.73
C HIS A 49 12.23 4.45 20.03
N TYR A 50 11.64 3.33 20.47
CA TYR A 50 10.45 2.75 19.86
C TYR A 50 9.24 3.70 19.72
N TYR A 51 9.04 4.59 20.70
CA TYR A 51 7.95 5.58 20.67
C TYR A 51 8.00 6.50 19.44
N VAL A 52 9.17 6.69 18.84
CA VAL A 52 9.35 7.47 17.61
C VAL A 52 8.60 6.81 16.44
N SER A 53 8.60 5.48 16.36
CA SER A 53 7.84 4.75 15.32
C SER A 53 6.33 4.95 15.48
N LEU A 54 5.85 5.00 16.73
CA LEU A 54 4.43 5.17 17.04
C LEU A 54 3.97 6.61 16.79
N VAL A 55 4.81 7.59 17.14
CA VAL A 55 4.61 9.01 16.79
C VAL A 55 4.61 9.21 15.28
N GLN A 56 5.53 8.56 14.56
CA GLN A 56 5.60 8.64 13.11
C GLN A 56 4.36 8.02 12.44
N PHE A 57 3.88 6.89 12.95
CA PHE A 57 2.61 6.32 12.51
C PHE A 57 1.43 7.25 12.76
N PHE A 58 1.40 7.94 13.91
CA PHE A 58 0.36 8.93 14.21
C PHE A 58 0.40 10.13 13.24
N ILE A 59 1.60 10.64 12.92
CA ILE A 59 1.79 11.72 11.95
C ILE A 59 1.37 11.28 10.54
N SER A 60 1.69 10.05 10.14
CA SER A 60 1.25 9.42 8.89
C SER A 60 -0.27 9.33 8.80
N PHE A 61 -0.91 8.82 9.86
CA PHE A 61 -2.35 8.74 9.95
C PHE A 61 -3.02 10.11 9.82
N ILE A 62 -2.56 11.10 10.59
CA ILE A 62 -3.08 12.48 10.50
C ILE A 62 -2.85 13.05 9.09
N SER A 63 -1.68 12.82 8.50
CA SER A 63 -1.34 13.33 7.17
C SER A 63 -2.28 12.79 6.09
N ILE A 64 -2.65 11.51 6.15
CA ILE A 64 -3.66 10.92 5.24
C ILE A 64 -5.04 11.54 5.48
N GLN A 65 -5.47 11.63 6.73
CA GLN A 65 -6.79 12.18 7.07
C GLN A 65 -6.93 13.64 6.63
N LEU A 66 -5.91 14.47 6.89
CA LEU A 66 -5.86 15.85 6.44
C LEU A 66 -5.80 15.93 4.91
N TYR A 67 -5.04 15.07 4.25
CA TYR A 67 -4.95 15.06 2.79
C TYR A 67 -6.29 14.74 2.13
N VAL A 68 -7.02 13.72 2.62
CA VAL A 68 -8.35 13.35 2.11
C VAL A 68 -9.38 14.43 2.43
N PHE A 69 -9.37 14.98 3.65
CA PHE A 69 -10.30 16.03 4.07
C PHE A 69 -10.11 17.33 3.28
N PHE A 70 -8.87 17.81 3.17
CA PHE A 70 -8.54 19.04 2.44
C PHE A 70 -8.37 18.83 0.93
N TYR A 71 -8.59 17.62 0.41
CA TYR A 71 -8.37 17.31 -1.00
C TYR A 71 -9.16 18.26 -1.94
N HIS A 72 -10.42 18.56 -1.57
CA HIS A 72 -11.26 19.48 -2.31
C HIS A 72 -10.66 20.90 -2.40
N ILE A 73 -9.95 21.36 -1.37
CA ILE A 73 -9.24 22.64 -1.37
C ILE A 73 -7.91 22.52 -2.14
N ILE A 74 -7.17 21.44 -1.94
CA ILE A 74 -5.85 21.21 -2.54
C ILE A 74 -5.96 21.16 -4.07
N VAL A 75 -7.01 20.54 -4.63
CA VAL A 75 -7.14 20.38 -6.09
C VAL A 75 -7.23 21.72 -6.83
N HIS A 76 -7.74 22.77 -6.18
CA HIS A 76 -7.84 24.14 -6.70
C HIS A 76 -6.56 24.97 -6.48
N LYS A 77 -5.56 24.46 -5.77
CA LYS A 77 -4.28 25.13 -5.56
C LYS A 77 -3.34 24.94 -6.77
N PRO A 78 -2.33 25.82 -6.94
CA PRO A 78 -1.33 25.69 -7.99
C PRO A 78 -0.60 24.33 -7.93
N VAL A 79 -0.15 23.87 -9.09
CA VAL A 79 0.46 22.54 -9.29
C VAL A 79 1.53 22.23 -8.24
N TRP A 80 2.43 23.18 -7.95
CA TRP A 80 3.50 23.01 -6.97
C TRP A 80 2.98 22.67 -5.56
N LYS A 81 1.93 23.33 -5.08
CA LYS A 81 1.33 23.06 -3.76
C LYS A 81 0.69 21.66 -3.70
N ARG A 82 0.12 21.21 -4.81
CA ARG A 82 -0.46 19.85 -4.93
C ARG A 82 0.62 18.78 -4.93
N VAL A 83 1.71 19.01 -5.66
CA VAL A 83 2.87 18.11 -5.68
C VAL A 83 3.50 18.03 -4.30
N LEU A 84 3.71 19.17 -3.63
CA LEU A 84 4.31 19.19 -2.29
C LEU A 84 3.45 18.44 -1.26
N ALA A 85 2.13 18.67 -1.26
CA ALA A 85 1.21 17.93 -0.38
C ALA A 85 1.24 16.43 -0.70
N GLY A 86 1.25 16.06 -1.98
CA GLY A 86 1.32 14.66 -2.40
C GLY A 86 2.64 13.97 -2.03
N VAL A 87 3.78 14.67 -2.18
CA VAL A 87 5.11 14.17 -1.79
C VAL A 87 5.21 14.04 -0.27
N TRP A 88 4.73 15.03 0.48
CA TRP A 88 4.68 14.96 1.94
C TRP A 88 3.88 13.74 2.42
N THR A 89 2.65 13.58 1.92
CA THR A 89 1.82 12.43 2.28
C THR A 89 2.46 11.11 1.84
N PHE A 90 3.11 11.06 0.68
CA PHE A 90 3.85 9.88 0.23
C PHE A 90 4.98 9.53 1.20
N GLU A 91 5.93 10.44 1.45
CA GLU A 91 7.12 10.19 2.26
C GLU A 91 6.77 9.80 3.70
N VAL A 92 5.89 10.57 4.35
CA VAL A 92 5.50 10.30 5.75
C VAL A 92 4.86 8.91 5.87
N ASN A 93 4.04 8.52 4.90
CA ASN A 93 3.39 7.21 4.91
C ASN A 93 4.39 6.09 4.61
N THR A 94 5.25 6.26 3.61
CA THR A 94 6.26 5.26 3.24
C THR A 94 7.15 4.96 4.44
N ILE A 95 7.69 5.99 5.10
CA ILE A 95 8.59 5.80 6.23
C ILE A 95 7.85 5.18 7.43
N SER A 96 6.56 5.51 7.65
CA SER A 96 5.78 4.95 8.76
C SER A 96 5.56 3.42 8.68
N ILE A 97 5.48 2.86 7.47
CA ILE A 97 5.25 1.41 7.28
C ILE A 97 6.57 0.67 7.12
N MET A 98 7.60 1.33 6.58
CA MET A 98 8.92 0.77 6.34
C MET A 98 9.57 0.16 7.60
N LYS A 99 9.24 0.68 8.79
CA LYS A 99 9.68 0.22 10.13
C LYS A 99 11.11 -0.40 10.13
N PRO A 100 12.16 0.43 10.25
CA PRO A 100 13.57 0.01 10.17
C PRO A 100 14.10 -0.89 11.30
N ALA A 101 13.31 -1.15 12.36
CA ALA A 101 13.79 -1.73 13.61
C ALA A 101 14.04 -3.26 13.57
N LYS A 102 13.64 -3.98 12.52
CA LYS A 102 14.03 -5.38 12.29
C LYS A 102 14.66 -5.49 10.90
N THR A 103 15.62 -6.40 10.74
CA THR A 103 16.13 -6.75 9.41
C THR A 103 15.39 -7.95 8.86
N ALA A 104 14.61 -7.74 7.80
CA ALA A 104 14.06 -8.85 7.04
C ALA A 104 15.15 -9.45 6.12
N PRO A 105 15.17 -10.79 5.91
CA PRO A 105 16.04 -11.42 4.94
C PRO A 105 15.80 -10.87 3.53
N TYR A 106 16.85 -10.78 2.70
CA TYR A 106 16.71 -10.33 1.30
C TYR A 106 15.72 -11.19 0.50
N ILE A 107 15.63 -12.49 0.81
CA ILE A 107 14.65 -13.41 0.22
C ILE A 107 13.21 -12.93 0.49
N SER A 108 12.93 -12.41 1.69
CA SER A 108 11.61 -11.85 2.02
C SER A 108 11.25 -10.66 1.13
N PHE A 109 12.21 -9.78 0.81
CA PHE A 109 11.95 -8.65 -0.10
C PHE A 109 11.68 -9.12 -1.54
N ILE A 110 12.43 -10.11 -2.03
CA ILE A 110 12.25 -10.67 -3.39
C ILE A 110 10.90 -11.37 -3.51
N VAL A 111 10.56 -12.26 -2.57
CA VAL A 111 9.28 -12.97 -2.55
C VAL A 111 8.12 -11.99 -2.46
N SER A 112 8.23 -10.98 -1.59
CA SER A 112 7.19 -9.96 -1.43
C SER A 112 7.00 -9.11 -2.69
N PHE A 113 8.09 -8.81 -3.41
CA PHE A 113 8.02 -8.11 -4.69
C PHE A 113 7.21 -8.93 -5.70
N VAL A 114 7.57 -10.19 -5.90
CA VAL A 114 6.88 -11.11 -6.83
C VAL A 114 5.40 -11.25 -6.45
N LEU A 115 5.09 -11.50 -5.19
CA LEU A 115 3.71 -11.64 -4.70
C LEU A 115 2.88 -10.37 -4.91
N THR A 116 3.47 -9.19 -4.66
CA THR A 116 2.76 -7.91 -4.81
C THR A 116 2.34 -7.69 -6.27
N PHE A 117 3.24 -7.93 -7.23
CA PHE A 117 2.91 -7.80 -8.65
C PHE A 117 1.98 -8.92 -9.14
N ALA A 118 2.10 -10.14 -8.60
CA ALA A 118 1.16 -11.23 -8.89
C ALA A 118 -0.27 -10.87 -8.45
N ILE A 119 -0.44 -10.33 -7.24
CA ILE A 119 -1.75 -9.87 -6.74
C ILE A 119 -2.26 -8.69 -7.57
N MET A 120 -1.38 -7.79 -8.01
CA MET A 120 -1.78 -6.72 -8.91
C MET A 120 -2.30 -7.26 -10.25
N ALA A 121 -1.65 -8.26 -10.84
CA ALA A 121 -2.13 -8.94 -12.05
C ALA A 121 -3.47 -9.65 -11.82
N ILE A 122 -3.64 -10.38 -10.71
CA ILE A 122 -4.90 -11.03 -10.34
C ILE A 122 -6.01 -9.99 -10.17
N SER A 123 -5.72 -8.88 -9.49
CA SER A 123 -6.64 -7.76 -9.29
C SER A 123 -7.08 -7.16 -10.62
N LEU A 124 -6.17 -7.05 -11.60
CA LEU A 124 -6.46 -6.58 -12.95
C LEU A 124 -7.34 -7.58 -13.72
N CYS A 125 -7.08 -8.88 -13.64
CA CYS A 125 -7.88 -9.91 -14.31
C CYS A 125 -9.29 -10.01 -13.70
N TYR A 126 -9.38 -10.12 -12.38
CA TYR A 126 -10.64 -10.18 -11.66
C TYR A 126 -11.51 -8.95 -11.92
N GLY A 127 -10.93 -7.74 -11.85
CA GLY A 127 -11.66 -6.51 -12.13
C GLY A 127 -12.21 -6.44 -13.56
N ASN A 128 -11.60 -7.09 -14.55
CA ASN A 128 -12.08 -7.08 -15.94
C ASN A 128 -13.27 -8.04 -16.07
N LEU A 129 -13.14 -9.23 -15.47
CA LEU A 129 -14.19 -10.23 -15.45
C LEU A 129 -15.43 -9.74 -14.70
N ALA A 130 -15.24 -9.11 -13.53
CA ALA A 130 -16.33 -8.61 -12.69
C ALA A 130 -17.18 -7.54 -13.41
N VAL A 131 -16.53 -6.64 -14.16
CA VAL A 131 -17.22 -5.60 -14.94
C VAL A 131 -18.02 -6.22 -16.09
N ASN A 132 -17.43 -7.17 -16.81
CA ASN A 132 -18.09 -7.85 -17.94
C ASN A 132 -19.32 -8.63 -17.49
N HIS A 133 -19.28 -9.26 -16.31
CA HIS A 133 -20.37 -10.07 -15.78
C HIS A 133 -21.41 -9.27 -14.99
N ARG A 134 -21.19 -7.95 -14.76
CA ARG A 134 -21.96 -7.12 -13.81
C ARG A 134 -22.18 -7.79 -12.43
N ARG A 135 -21.27 -8.71 -12.06
CA ARG A 135 -21.32 -9.50 -10.82
C ARG A 135 -19.97 -9.33 -10.12
N GLY A 136 -19.99 -8.73 -8.94
CA GLY A 136 -18.80 -8.45 -8.15
C GLY A 136 -19.15 -7.68 -6.89
N LEU A 137 -18.29 -7.79 -5.87
CA LEU A 137 -18.35 -6.97 -4.67
C LEU A 137 -17.87 -5.55 -5.03
N PHE A 138 -18.75 -4.76 -5.62
CA PHE A 138 -18.49 -3.36 -5.93
C PHE A 138 -18.83 -2.51 -4.72
N ILE A 139 -17.83 -1.82 -4.19
CA ILE A 139 -18.03 -0.89 -3.08
C ILE A 139 -18.21 0.52 -3.66
N SER A 140 -19.05 1.35 -3.01
CA SER A 140 -19.18 2.76 -3.38
C SER A 140 -17.85 3.49 -3.16
N ARG A 141 -17.58 4.54 -3.94
CA ARG A 141 -16.34 5.35 -3.82
C ARG A 141 -16.04 5.75 -2.38
N HIS A 142 -17.02 6.35 -1.69
CA HIS A 142 -16.84 6.79 -0.31
C HIS A 142 -16.47 5.62 0.60
N ASN A 143 -17.10 4.46 0.42
CA ASN A 143 -16.78 3.29 1.20
C ASN A 143 -15.39 2.73 0.84
N VAL A 144 -14.96 2.75 -0.43
CA VAL A 144 -13.61 2.35 -0.83
C VAL A 144 -12.55 3.22 -0.16
N ILE A 145 -12.73 4.55 -0.16
CA ILE A 145 -11.81 5.49 0.49
C ILE A 145 -11.76 5.21 2.01
N ARG A 146 -12.92 5.10 2.66
CA ARG A 146 -13.01 4.85 4.11
C ARG A 146 -12.43 3.49 4.52
N TRP A 147 -12.69 2.43 3.73
CA TRP A 147 -12.14 1.10 3.99
C TRP A 147 -10.64 1.03 3.69
N SER A 148 -10.17 1.77 2.69
CA SER A 148 -8.75 1.93 2.37
C SER A 148 -7.98 2.51 3.56
N GLU A 149 -8.47 3.60 4.14
CA GLU A 149 -7.85 4.20 5.32
C GLU A 149 -7.87 3.25 6.52
N ARG A 150 -8.99 2.57 6.77
CA ARG A 150 -9.13 1.64 7.90
C ARG A 150 -8.20 0.43 7.77
N LEU A 151 -8.13 -0.17 6.59
CA LEU A 151 -7.27 -1.33 6.36
C LEU A 151 -5.80 -0.94 6.35
N PHE A 152 -5.46 0.22 5.77
CA PHE A 152 -4.12 0.77 5.89
C PHE A 152 -3.68 0.90 7.35
N VAL A 153 -4.52 1.50 8.19
CA VAL A 153 -4.26 1.65 9.63
C VAL A 153 -4.16 0.28 10.31
N LEU A 154 -5.10 -0.62 10.02
CA LEU A 154 -5.13 -1.95 10.62
C LEU A 154 -3.88 -2.77 10.27
N THR A 155 -3.48 -2.80 8.99
CA THR A 155 -2.31 -3.54 8.53
C THR A 155 -1.02 -2.92 9.07
N SER A 156 -0.89 -1.58 9.05
CA SER A 156 0.30 -0.89 9.56
C SER A 156 0.44 -1.03 11.07
N PHE A 157 -0.65 -0.83 11.83
CA PHE A 157 -0.65 -1.04 13.27
C PHE A 157 -0.41 -2.51 13.62
N GLY A 158 -1.01 -3.44 12.87
CA GLY A 158 -0.76 -4.87 12.98
C GLY A 158 0.72 -5.21 12.81
N ILE A 159 1.38 -4.68 11.78
CA ILE A 159 2.84 -4.84 11.57
C ILE A 159 3.63 -4.27 12.76
N ILE A 160 3.27 -3.07 13.23
CA ILE A 160 3.96 -2.40 14.33
C ILE A 160 3.83 -3.19 15.64
N VAL A 161 2.65 -3.71 15.97
CA VAL A 161 2.40 -4.46 17.20
C VAL A 161 2.98 -5.86 17.13
N CYS A 162 2.78 -6.57 16.00
CA CYS A 162 3.29 -7.93 15.83
C CYS A 162 4.80 -8.00 15.94
N SER A 163 5.54 -7.00 15.46
CA SER A 163 7.00 -7.00 15.58
C SER A 163 7.49 -6.86 17.04
N GLU A 164 6.66 -6.31 17.95
CA GLU A 164 6.97 -6.24 19.38
C GLU A 164 6.64 -7.54 20.12
N MET A 165 5.89 -8.43 19.49
CA MET A 165 5.57 -9.71 20.10
C MET A 165 6.85 -10.54 20.17
N LYS A 166 7.32 -10.80 21.39
CA LYS A 166 8.48 -11.68 21.63
C LYS A 166 8.26 -13.14 21.22
N ARG A 167 7.02 -13.53 20.88
CA ARG A 167 6.63 -14.89 20.51
C ARG A 167 6.30 -14.97 19.01
N VAL A 168 7.22 -15.55 18.25
CA VAL A 168 7.08 -15.76 16.79
C VAL A 168 5.85 -16.60 16.44
N THR A 169 5.44 -17.53 17.33
CA THR A 169 4.26 -18.38 17.15
C THR A 169 2.93 -17.62 17.15
N ILE A 170 2.90 -16.41 17.73
CA ILE A 170 1.73 -15.53 17.71
C ILE A 170 1.91 -14.45 16.63
N GLU A 171 3.13 -13.94 16.44
CA GLU A 171 3.48 -12.95 15.41
C GLU A 171 3.07 -13.42 14.01
N PHE A 172 3.43 -14.66 13.63
CA PHE A 172 3.16 -15.21 12.31
C PHE A 172 1.66 -15.30 11.96
N PRO A 173 0.80 -16.00 12.73
CA PRO A 173 -0.62 -16.12 12.38
C PRO A 173 -1.33 -14.77 12.37
N THR A 174 -0.97 -13.84 13.27
CA THR A 174 -1.57 -12.50 13.29
C THR A 174 -1.18 -11.68 12.06
N LEU A 175 0.10 -11.68 11.66
CA LEU A 175 0.55 -11.02 10.42
C LEU A 175 -0.07 -11.65 9.17
N LEU A 176 -0.23 -12.98 9.16
CA LEU A 176 -0.87 -13.69 8.06
C LEU A 176 -2.33 -13.24 7.88
N ILE A 177 -3.10 -13.12 8.96
CA ILE A 177 -4.49 -12.65 8.91
C ILE A 177 -4.55 -11.21 8.36
N TYR A 178 -3.71 -10.30 8.86
CA TYR A 178 -3.69 -8.92 8.36
C TYR A 178 -3.29 -8.82 6.89
N THR A 179 -2.34 -9.64 6.45
CA THR A 179 -1.91 -9.73 5.05
C THR A 179 -3.03 -10.27 4.16
N MET A 180 -3.77 -11.30 4.61
CA MET A 180 -4.90 -11.86 3.87
C MET A 180 -6.07 -10.87 3.74
N LEU A 181 -6.38 -10.12 4.80
CA LEU A 181 -7.40 -9.07 4.76
C LEU A 181 -7.03 -7.97 3.77
N SER A 182 -5.76 -7.53 3.79
CA SER A 182 -5.24 -6.55 2.85
C SER A 182 -5.33 -7.06 1.40
N ASN A 183 -4.94 -8.32 1.15
CA ASN A 183 -5.05 -8.97 -0.17
C ASN A 183 -6.46 -8.91 -0.77
N ILE A 184 -7.45 -9.37 -0.01
CA ILE A 184 -8.85 -9.37 -0.46
C ILE A 184 -9.29 -7.95 -0.79
N PHE A 185 -8.92 -6.98 0.04
CA PHE A 185 -9.29 -5.60 -0.17
C PHE A 185 -8.67 -4.99 -1.42
N VAL A 186 -7.39 -5.24 -1.70
CA VAL A 186 -6.74 -4.66 -2.88
C VAL A 186 -7.38 -5.17 -4.18
N VAL A 187 -7.82 -6.43 -4.20
CA VAL A 187 -8.60 -7.01 -5.31
C VAL A 187 -9.97 -6.34 -5.45
N VAL A 188 -10.69 -6.15 -4.33
CA VAL A 188 -12.00 -5.48 -4.31
C VAL A 188 -11.89 -4.00 -4.72
N PHE A 189 -10.83 -3.32 -4.28
CA PHE A 189 -10.52 -1.94 -4.66
C PHE A 189 -10.32 -1.87 -6.18
N ALA A 190 -9.50 -2.75 -6.75
CA ALA A 190 -9.24 -2.81 -8.18
C ALA A 190 -10.52 -3.00 -9.02
N ALA A 191 -11.39 -3.90 -8.58
CA ALA A 191 -12.70 -4.12 -9.20
C ALA A 191 -13.58 -2.86 -9.10
N SER A 192 -13.59 -2.20 -7.94
CA SER A 192 -14.41 -1.01 -7.69
C SER A 192 -13.99 0.20 -8.53
N MET A 193 -12.69 0.39 -8.76
CA MET A 193 -12.16 1.47 -9.63
C MET A 193 -12.63 1.41 -11.08
N ARG A 194 -13.10 0.24 -11.54
CA ARG A 194 -13.53 0.02 -12.93
C ARG A 194 -15.01 0.30 -13.14
N LYS A 195 -15.74 0.66 -12.09
CA LYS A 195 -17.13 1.09 -12.20
C LYS A 195 -17.20 2.41 -12.97
N ARG A 196 -18.16 2.52 -13.89
CA ARG A 196 -18.30 3.62 -14.86
C ARG A 196 -18.44 5.02 -14.24
N ASN A 197 -18.89 5.13 -13.00
CA ASN A 197 -19.04 6.40 -12.26
C ASN A 197 -18.15 6.45 -11.01
N PHE A 198 -17.01 5.73 -10.99
CA PHE A 198 -16.13 5.74 -9.84
C PHE A 198 -15.34 7.05 -9.71
N TYR A 199 -14.84 7.56 -10.84
CA TYR A 199 -14.09 8.82 -10.91
C TYR A 199 -15.03 10.00 -11.11
N HIS A 200 -14.79 11.10 -10.38
CA HIS A 200 -15.41 12.39 -10.72
C HIS A 200 -14.60 13.03 -11.85
N PHE A 201 -15.27 13.39 -12.93
CA PHE A 201 -14.64 13.99 -14.10
C PHE A 201 -14.33 15.50 -13.91
N GLU A 202 -14.94 16.12 -12.88
CA GLU A 202 -14.83 17.55 -12.59
C GLU A 202 -13.47 17.97 -11.98
N PRO A 203 -12.92 17.30 -10.95
CA PRO A 203 -11.61 17.68 -10.40
C PRO A 203 -10.44 17.06 -11.21
N PRO A 204 -9.47 17.87 -11.71
CA PRO A 204 -8.36 17.41 -12.55
C PRO A 204 -7.33 16.50 -11.84
N GLY A 205 -7.52 16.16 -10.57
CA GLY A 205 -6.59 15.36 -9.77
C GLY A 205 -7.10 14.00 -9.30
N ASP A 206 -8.37 13.63 -9.55
CA ASP A 206 -9.03 12.50 -8.86
C ASP A 206 -8.28 11.16 -8.98
N HIS A 207 -7.67 10.92 -10.14
CA HIS A 207 -6.81 9.76 -10.41
C HIS A 207 -5.53 9.71 -9.56
N ILE A 208 -5.02 10.86 -9.10
CA ILE A 208 -3.84 10.96 -8.22
C ILE A 208 -4.21 10.54 -6.80
N LEU A 209 -5.33 11.06 -6.27
CA LEU A 209 -5.81 10.68 -4.93
C LEU A 209 -6.10 9.17 -4.84
N ILE A 210 -6.88 8.65 -5.80
CA ILE A 210 -7.20 7.22 -5.85
C ILE A 210 -5.93 6.39 -6.05
N GLY A 211 -4.99 6.87 -6.88
CA GLY A 211 -3.71 6.21 -7.09
C GLY A 211 -2.85 6.16 -5.83
N GLN A 212 -2.82 7.23 -5.04
CA GLN A 212 -2.11 7.29 -3.75
C GLN A 212 -2.74 6.35 -2.72
N LEU A 213 -4.06 6.33 -2.58
CA LEU A 213 -4.76 5.41 -1.69
C LEU A 213 -4.52 3.94 -2.10
N TYR A 214 -4.57 3.66 -3.39
CA TYR A 214 -4.32 2.32 -3.90
C TYR A 214 -2.86 1.89 -3.71
N TYR A 215 -1.91 2.80 -3.93
CA TYR A 215 -0.50 2.61 -3.59
C TYR A 215 -0.32 2.30 -2.11
N LEU A 216 -0.94 3.07 -1.21
CA LEU A 216 -0.78 2.88 0.23
C LEU A 216 -1.20 1.48 0.68
N ASN A 217 -2.31 0.96 0.15
CA ASN A 217 -2.75 -0.40 0.47
C ASN A 217 -1.81 -1.46 -0.12
N PHE A 218 -1.33 -1.27 -1.35
CA PHE A 218 -0.37 -2.19 -1.94
C PHE A 218 0.98 -2.17 -1.25
N TYR A 219 1.42 -1.01 -0.78
CA TYR A 219 2.68 -0.86 -0.07
C TYR A 219 2.58 -1.44 1.35
N ALA A 220 1.45 -1.23 2.04
CA ALA A 220 1.14 -1.93 3.28
C ALA A 220 1.06 -3.45 3.08
N LEU A 221 0.48 -3.93 1.97
CA LEU A 221 0.46 -5.33 1.60
C LEU A 221 1.87 -5.88 1.35
N TYR A 222 2.71 -5.15 0.61
CA TYR A 222 4.11 -5.50 0.38
C TYR A 222 4.87 -5.67 1.70
N MET A 223 4.77 -4.69 2.60
CA MET A 223 5.41 -4.79 3.91
C MET A 223 4.80 -5.94 4.75
N GLY A 224 3.49 -6.17 4.64
CA GLY A 224 2.83 -7.34 5.24
C GLY A 224 3.46 -8.66 4.77
N TYR A 225 3.70 -8.82 3.47
CA TYR A 225 4.40 -9.98 2.93
C TYR A 225 5.83 -10.10 3.44
N VAL A 226 6.58 -8.99 3.50
CA VAL A 226 7.98 -9.00 3.97
C VAL A 226 8.03 -9.54 5.40
N TRP A 227 7.20 -9.03 6.29
CA TRP A 227 7.20 -9.43 7.70
C TRP A 227 6.58 -10.81 7.94
N THR A 228 5.53 -11.18 7.19
CA THR A 228 4.94 -12.52 7.28
C THR A 228 5.94 -13.59 6.83
N THR A 229 6.64 -13.35 5.71
CA THR A 229 7.67 -14.28 5.21
C THR A 229 8.88 -14.32 6.13
N ALA A 230 9.35 -13.18 6.65
CA ALA A 230 10.45 -13.14 7.62
C ALA A 230 10.11 -13.93 8.90
N SER A 231 8.92 -13.75 9.45
CA SER A 231 8.45 -14.48 10.64
C SER A 231 8.27 -15.97 10.35
N GLY A 232 7.78 -16.33 9.15
CA GLY A 232 7.67 -17.72 8.71
C GLY A 232 9.03 -18.41 8.56
N LEU A 233 10.03 -17.73 8.01
CA LEU A 233 11.40 -18.25 7.91
C LEU A 233 12.02 -18.47 9.30
N GLN A 234 11.78 -17.54 10.24
CA GLN A 234 12.20 -17.72 11.63
C GLN A 234 11.53 -18.92 12.30
N LEU A 235 10.23 -19.14 12.04
CA LEU A 235 9.47 -20.26 12.61
C LEU A 235 9.94 -21.63 12.07
N ILE A 236 10.37 -21.68 10.80
CA ILE A 236 10.93 -22.88 10.16
C ILE A 236 12.40 -23.11 10.55
N GLY A 237 13.05 -22.15 11.23
CA GLY A 237 14.47 -22.21 11.57
C GLY A 237 15.39 -22.03 10.35
N TRP A 238 14.87 -21.43 9.27
CA TRP A 238 15.56 -21.32 7.99
C TRP A 238 16.52 -20.11 7.98
N ASN A 239 17.73 -20.30 8.52
CA ASN A 239 18.84 -19.33 8.44
C ASN A 239 19.68 -19.58 7.17
N ILE A 240 19.18 -19.23 5.98
CA ILE A 240 20.04 -19.19 4.78
C ILE A 240 20.73 -17.83 4.70
N SER A 241 22.07 -17.84 4.61
CA SER A 241 22.85 -16.67 4.22
C SER A 241 22.86 -16.55 2.70
N ILE A 242 22.96 -15.33 2.15
CA ILE A 242 23.04 -15.10 0.69
C ILE A 242 24.17 -15.92 0.03
N GLY A 243 25.21 -16.29 0.79
CA GLY A 243 26.31 -17.14 0.31
C GLY A 243 25.93 -18.57 -0.05
N ASP A 244 24.81 -19.08 0.46
CA ASP A 244 24.33 -20.45 0.17
C ASP A 244 23.45 -20.52 -1.09
N PHE A 245 23.03 -19.37 -1.63
CA PHE A 245 22.23 -19.30 -2.87
C PHE A 245 23.09 -19.19 -4.14
N PHE A 246 24.36 -18.80 -3.99
CA PHE A 246 25.35 -18.64 -5.06
C PHE A 246 26.45 -19.73 -5.04
N LYS A 247 26.25 -20.79 -4.25
CA LYS A 247 26.99 -22.06 -4.36
C LYS A 247 26.15 -23.08 -5.09
#